data_AF-A0A7X7KND2-F1
#
_entry.id   AF-A0A7X7KND2-F1
#
_cell.length_a   1.000
_cell.length_b   1.000
_cell.length_c   1.000
_cell.angle_alpha   90.00
_cell.angle_beta   90.00
_cell.angle_gamma   90.00
#
_symmetry.space_group_name_H-M   'P 1'
#
loop_
_entity.id
_entity.type
_entity.pdbx_description
1 polymer ?
#
loop_
_entity_poly.entity_id
_entity_poly.type
_entity_poly.pdbx_seq_one_letter_code
_entity_poly.pdbx_strand_id
1 'polypeptide(L)'
;MDVLKGLAGLVGDCRGACVIITGSGAAWMYAGVAALAAGGGAATVACLSPRDASAGLIVVYGQETPPGSRLAIPAGVLPELSEPGQVIGIVGDPNSGKSVLAKLCLHALRQSGSRDCWCLDCDAASPTPNWYVDMTQAGAALRAKDLRDKQKRPWNREMELAVAEQLRSCRGMLQLVIADLPGGRHTGDVKQRIPENRDVIMREVDRFIVLGREGAPEVIEGWRRELEKHGLADRIVAELRSAEPGAAFSLALDAEPRGGVLRGRVTGLDRGNASAGASAEFLAGLRELLRHAGAV
;
A
#
# COMPACT_ATOMS: atom_id res chain seq x y z
N MET A 1 14.86 -20.51 -20.49
CA MET A 1 13.63 -19.72 -20.35
C MET A 1 14.09 -18.30 -20.20
N ASP A 2 13.97 -17.49 -21.25
CA ASP A 2 14.53 -16.14 -21.24
C ASP A 2 13.57 -15.20 -20.52
N VAL A 3 14.00 -14.67 -19.37
CA VAL A 3 13.21 -13.74 -18.55
C VAL A 3 13.52 -12.32 -19.02
N LEU A 4 12.66 -11.76 -19.86
CA LEU A 4 12.74 -10.36 -20.28
C LEU A 4 12.18 -9.46 -19.16
N LYS A 5 13.04 -8.63 -18.56
CA LYS A 5 12.64 -7.57 -17.60
C LYS A 5 12.50 -6.23 -18.34
N GLY A 6 11.31 -5.63 -18.38
CA GLY A 6 11.10 -4.35 -19.08
C GLY A 6 9.80 -3.61 -18.75
N LEU A 7 9.83 -2.28 -18.88
CA LEU A 7 8.69 -1.36 -18.77
C LEU A 7 7.84 -1.38 -20.06
N ALA A 8 6.55 -1.03 -19.94
CA ALA A 8 5.62 -0.89 -21.06
C ALA A 8 6.21 -0.03 -22.19
N GLY A 9 6.44 -0.64 -23.35
CA GLY A 9 7.06 0.00 -24.54
C GLY A 9 8.29 -0.72 -25.11
N LEU A 10 8.84 -1.73 -24.42
CA LEU A 10 10.09 -2.42 -24.77
C LEU A 10 9.96 -3.94 -24.97
N VAL A 11 8.75 -4.42 -25.26
CA VAL A 11 8.56 -5.85 -25.54
C VAL A 11 8.87 -6.07 -27.02
N GLY A 12 10.10 -6.48 -27.33
CA GLY A 12 10.56 -6.80 -28.69
C GLY A 12 9.86 -8.02 -29.28
N ASP A 13 10.47 -8.66 -30.27
CA ASP A 13 9.98 -9.95 -30.80
C ASP A 13 9.94 -10.99 -29.69
N CYS A 14 8.74 -11.46 -29.36
CA CYS A 14 8.49 -12.44 -28.30
C CYS A 14 8.06 -13.79 -28.87
N ARG A 15 8.27 -14.04 -30.17
CA ARG A 15 7.79 -15.27 -30.83
C ARG A 15 8.21 -16.53 -30.09
N GLY A 16 7.21 -17.30 -29.67
CA GLY A 16 7.40 -18.57 -28.95
C GLY A 16 7.82 -18.42 -27.48
N ALA A 17 8.00 -17.20 -26.96
CA ALA A 17 8.46 -16.98 -25.60
C ALA A 17 7.33 -17.16 -24.56
N CYS A 18 7.72 -17.53 -23.35
CA CYS A 18 6.90 -17.39 -22.15
C CYS A 18 7.29 -16.09 -21.45
N VAL A 19 6.37 -15.12 -21.40
CA VAL A 19 6.60 -13.80 -20.82
C VAL A 19 5.98 -13.72 -19.43
N ILE A 20 6.77 -13.32 -18.43
CA ILE A 20 6.30 -13.15 -17.06
C ILE A 20 6.33 -11.66 -16.70
N ILE A 21 5.18 -11.13 -16.29
CA ILE A 21 5.01 -9.73 -15.88
C ILE A 21 4.91 -9.67 -14.36
N THR A 22 5.75 -8.88 -13.70
CA THR A 22 5.78 -8.78 -12.23
C THR A 22 6.14 -7.37 -11.72
N GLY A 23 5.90 -7.12 -10.43
CA GLY A 23 6.22 -5.86 -9.73
C GLY A 23 5.02 -5.09 -9.17
N SER A 24 5.22 -3.94 -8.55
CA SER A 24 4.17 -3.14 -7.88
C SER A 24 3.31 -2.29 -8.83
N GLY A 25 3.05 -2.75 -10.05
CA GLY A 25 2.31 -2.03 -11.08
C GLY A 25 0.79 -2.15 -10.94
N ALA A 26 0.05 -1.20 -11.51
CA ALA A 26 -1.41 -1.28 -11.56
C ALA A 26 -1.89 -2.33 -12.57
N ALA A 27 -3.07 -2.93 -12.36
CA ALA A 27 -3.60 -3.99 -13.21
C ALA A 27 -3.72 -3.59 -14.70
N TRP A 28 -4.03 -2.32 -14.99
CA TRP A 28 -4.08 -1.83 -16.37
C TRP A 28 -2.71 -1.82 -17.06
N MET A 29 -1.62 -1.59 -16.30
CA MET A 29 -0.25 -1.66 -16.83
C MET A 29 0.09 -3.10 -17.23
N TYR A 30 -0.26 -4.05 -16.37
CA TYR A 30 -0.09 -5.47 -16.64
C TYR A 30 -0.87 -5.88 -17.88
N ALA A 31 -2.13 -5.46 -18.01
CA ALA A 31 -2.95 -5.74 -19.18
C ALA A 31 -2.35 -5.15 -20.46
N GLY A 32 -1.84 -3.91 -20.42
CA GLY A 32 -1.18 -3.28 -21.56
C GLY A 32 0.09 -4.03 -21.99
N VAL A 33 0.97 -4.37 -21.05
CA VAL A 33 2.18 -5.16 -21.34
C VAL A 33 1.83 -6.55 -21.86
N ALA A 34 0.80 -7.20 -21.30
CA ALA A 34 0.36 -8.50 -21.75
C ALA A 34 -0.18 -8.49 -23.18
N ALA A 35 -0.98 -7.48 -23.52
CA ALA A 35 -1.48 -7.30 -24.89
C ALA A 35 -0.34 -7.08 -25.90
N LEU A 36 0.66 -6.27 -25.53
CA LEU A 36 1.85 -6.05 -26.37
C LEU A 36 2.65 -7.34 -26.56
N ALA A 37 2.90 -8.10 -25.49
CA ALA A 37 3.62 -9.37 -25.56
C ALA A 37 2.90 -10.42 -26.43
N ALA A 38 1.58 -10.52 -26.28
CA ALA A 38 0.74 -11.39 -27.11
C ALA A 38 0.78 -10.97 -28.58
N GLY A 39 0.64 -9.67 -28.87
CA GLY A 39 0.77 -9.13 -30.23
C GLY A 39 2.16 -9.31 -30.84
N GLY A 40 3.20 -9.36 -30.00
CA GLY A 40 4.58 -9.67 -30.37
C GLY A 40 4.87 -11.17 -30.57
N GLY A 41 3.87 -12.04 -30.47
CA GLY A 41 3.99 -13.47 -30.77
C GLY A 41 4.35 -14.38 -29.59
N ALA A 42 4.25 -13.89 -28.34
CA ALA A 42 4.44 -14.74 -27.16
C ALA A 42 3.59 -16.02 -27.23
N ALA A 43 4.16 -17.16 -26.83
CA ALA A 43 3.39 -18.41 -26.72
C ALA A 43 2.52 -18.40 -25.46
N THR A 44 2.99 -17.77 -24.38
CA THR A 44 2.28 -17.62 -23.11
C THR A 44 2.68 -16.31 -22.44
N VAL A 45 1.72 -15.63 -21.82
CA VAL A 45 1.93 -14.49 -20.95
C VAL A 45 1.31 -14.77 -19.60
N ALA A 46 2.11 -14.66 -18.55
CA ALA A 46 1.68 -14.86 -17.17
C ALA A 46 2.04 -13.66 -16.29
N CYS A 47 1.25 -13.45 -15.24
CA CYS A 47 1.38 -12.32 -14.33
C CYS A 47 1.67 -12.83 -12.91
N LEU A 48 2.53 -12.10 -12.21
CA LEU A 48 2.86 -12.31 -10.80
C LEU A 48 2.81 -10.97 -10.06
N SER A 49 1.71 -10.71 -9.37
CA SER A 49 1.64 -9.56 -8.47
C SER A 49 2.30 -9.91 -7.13
N PRO A 50 3.12 -9.01 -6.53
CA PRO A 50 3.70 -9.26 -5.21
C PRO A 50 2.68 -9.61 -4.12
N ARG A 51 1.44 -9.13 -4.25
CA ARG A 51 0.35 -9.43 -3.29
C ARG A 51 -0.16 -10.86 -3.40
N ASP A 52 -0.02 -11.48 -4.57
CA ASP A 52 -0.62 -12.78 -4.91
C ASP A 52 0.48 -13.86 -5.10
N ALA A 53 1.71 -13.58 -4.66
CA ALA A 53 2.87 -14.40 -4.97
C ALA A 53 2.75 -15.85 -4.47
N SER A 54 2.14 -16.06 -3.31
CA SER A 54 1.91 -17.40 -2.77
C SER A 54 0.93 -18.24 -3.61
N ALA A 55 0.10 -17.60 -4.44
CA ALA A 55 -0.84 -18.28 -5.34
C ALA A 55 -0.24 -18.64 -6.72
N GLY A 56 1.04 -18.35 -6.96
CA GLY A 56 1.72 -18.65 -8.22
C GLY A 56 1.37 -17.69 -9.37
N LEU A 57 1.93 -17.98 -10.55
CA LEU A 57 1.70 -17.19 -11.76
C LEU A 57 0.27 -17.39 -12.27
N ILE A 58 -0.36 -16.33 -12.76
CA ILE A 58 -1.66 -16.41 -13.47
C ILE A 58 -1.43 -16.22 -14.95
N VAL A 59 -1.84 -17.19 -15.77
CA VAL A 59 -1.83 -17.05 -17.23
C VAL A 59 -2.92 -16.07 -17.65
N VAL A 60 -2.54 -15.04 -18.40
CA VAL A 60 -3.47 -14.04 -18.96
C VAL A 60 -3.60 -14.17 -20.47
N TYR A 61 -2.66 -14.86 -21.11
CA TYR A 61 -2.70 -15.24 -22.52
C TYR A 61 -1.91 -16.53 -22.70
N GLY A 62 -2.39 -17.47 -23.52
CA GLY A 62 -1.61 -18.65 -23.86
C GLY A 62 -2.22 -19.39 -25.05
N GLN A 63 -1.35 -19.92 -25.92
CA GLN A 63 -1.77 -20.69 -27.09
C GLN A 63 -2.20 -22.12 -26.70
N GLU A 64 -1.46 -22.73 -25.76
CA GLU A 64 -1.72 -24.09 -25.27
C GLU A 64 -2.24 -24.11 -23.83
N THR A 65 -1.89 -23.09 -23.04
CA THR A 65 -2.36 -22.96 -21.65
C THR A 65 -3.46 -21.91 -21.58
N PRO A 66 -4.69 -22.25 -21.14
CA PRO A 66 -5.80 -21.31 -21.16
C PRO A 66 -5.61 -20.19 -20.11
N PRO A 67 -6.08 -18.95 -20.41
CA PRO A 67 -6.12 -17.87 -19.43
C PRO A 67 -6.87 -18.26 -18.15
N GLY A 68 -6.40 -17.78 -17.00
CA GLY A 68 -6.87 -18.15 -15.67
C GLY A 68 -6.14 -19.36 -15.06
N SER A 69 -5.38 -20.11 -15.86
CA SER A 69 -4.54 -21.20 -15.36
C SER A 69 -3.46 -20.69 -14.40
N ARG A 70 -3.08 -21.53 -13.45
CA ARG A 70 -1.97 -21.27 -12.51
C ARG A 70 -0.73 -22.03 -12.95
N LEU A 71 0.41 -21.35 -12.95
CA LEU A 71 1.72 -21.97 -13.17
C LEU A 71 2.60 -21.82 -11.93
N ALA A 72 3.47 -22.80 -11.71
CA ALA A 72 4.53 -22.69 -10.72
C ALA A 72 5.46 -21.52 -11.07
N ILE A 73 6.01 -20.85 -10.06
CA ILE A 73 6.94 -19.74 -10.25
C ILE A 73 8.32 -20.34 -10.60
N PRO A 74 8.89 -20.05 -11.79
CA PRO A 74 10.23 -20.52 -12.14
C PRO A 74 11.31 -19.94 -11.22
N ALA A 75 12.41 -20.68 -11.07
CA ALA A 75 13.59 -20.19 -10.37
C ALA A 75 14.12 -18.89 -11.04
N GLY A 76 14.55 -17.93 -10.23
CA GLY A 76 15.07 -16.63 -10.68
C GLY A 76 14.02 -15.57 -11.03
N VAL A 77 12.72 -15.87 -10.92
CA VAL A 77 11.65 -14.87 -11.08
C VAL A 77 11.44 -14.06 -9.81
N LEU A 78 11.46 -14.73 -8.65
CA LEU A 78 11.42 -14.04 -7.36
C LEU A 78 12.77 -13.36 -7.10
N PRO A 79 12.77 -12.16 -6.47
CA PRO A 79 14.01 -11.51 -6.10
C PRO A 79 14.73 -12.31 -5.01
N GLU A 80 16.06 -12.32 -5.07
CA GLU A 80 16.91 -12.82 -3.99
C GLU A 80 17.04 -11.71 -2.94
N LEU A 81 16.21 -11.78 -1.90
CA LEU A 81 16.30 -10.89 -0.76
C LEU A 81 17.21 -11.52 0.30
N SER A 82 18.15 -10.74 0.84
CA SER A 82 19.02 -11.20 1.94
C SER A 82 18.23 -11.40 3.25
N GLU A 83 17.15 -10.64 3.41
CA GLU A 83 16.22 -10.71 4.53
C GLU A 83 14.78 -10.48 4.02
N PRO A 84 13.74 -10.99 4.69
CA PRO A 84 12.37 -10.66 4.35
C PRO A 84 12.14 -9.14 4.37
N GLY A 85 11.39 -8.64 3.39
CA GLY A 85 11.00 -7.24 3.31
C GLY A 85 10.30 -6.74 4.57
N GLN A 86 10.35 -5.43 4.77
CA GLN A 86 9.74 -4.76 5.92
C GLN A 86 8.32 -4.27 5.60
N VAL A 87 7.43 -4.28 6.59
CA VAL A 87 6.09 -3.70 6.54
C VAL A 87 5.99 -2.55 7.56
N ILE A 88 5.77 -1.33 7.05
CA ILE A 88 5.42 -0.16 7.85
C ILE A 88 3.91 0.07 7.74
N GLY A 89 3.19 -0.08 8.84
CA GLY A 89 1.75 0.16 8.91
C GLY A 89 1.43 1.59 9.32
N ILE A 90 0.51 2.23 8.59
CA ILE A 90 -0.03 3.54 8.95
C ILE A 90 -1.42 3.34 9.56
N VAL A 91 -1.56 3.66 10.84
CA VAL A 91 -2.82 3.55 11.60
C VAL A 91 -3.34 4.92 12.04
N GLY A 92 -4.61 4.96 12.44
CA GLY A 92 -5.29 6.20 12.81
C GLY A 92 -6.80 6.11 12.53
N ASP A 93 -7.56 7.00 13.14
CA ASP A 93 -9.02 7.00 12.99
C ASP A 93 -9.46 7.29 11.52
N PRO A 94 -10.71 6.98 11.14
CA PRO A 94 -11.24 7.34 9.81
C PRO A 94 -11.08 8.83 9.52
N ASN A 95 -10.83 9.17 8.26
CA ASN A 95 -10.67 10.55 7.77
C ASN A 95 -9.53 11.35 8.40
N SER A 96 -8.52 10.70 8.99
CA SER A 96 -7.33 11.40 9.52
C SER A 96 -6.22 11.67 8.48
N GLY A 97 -6.40 11.24 7.23
CA GLY A 97 -5.39 11.45 6.17
C GLY A 97 -4.42 10.28 5.93
N LYS A 98 -4.59 9.13 6.61
CA LYS A 98 -3.70 7.95 6.50
C LYS A 98 -3.38 7.52 5.08
N SER A 99 -4.41 7.33 4.26
CA SER A 99 -4.24 6.91 2.86
C SER A 99 -3.48 7.93 2.01
N VAL A 100 -3.61 9.22 2.34
CA VAL A 100 -2.87 10.29 1.66
C VAL A 100 -1.41 10.23 2.10
N LEU A 101 -1.16 10.12 3.40
CA LEU A 101 0.19 9.94 3.95
C LEU A 101 0.89 8.69 3.38
N ALA A 102 0.20 7.54 3.32
CA ALA A 102 0.74 6.29 2.78
C ALA A 102 1.22 6.44 1.32
N LYS A 103 0.41 7.10 0.49
CA LYS A 103 0.76 7.40 -0.91
C LYS A 103 1.93 8.39 -1.01
N LEU A 104 1.99 9.40 -0.15
CA LEU A 104 3.08 10.36 -0.12
C LEU A 104 4.40 9.74 0.35
N CYS A 105 4.36 8.83 1.33
CA CYS A 105 5.52 8.02 1.73
C CYS A 105 6.06 7.20 0.56
N LEU A 106 5.19 6.50 -0.18
CA LEU A 106 5.60 5.77 -1.39
C LEU A 106 6.19 6.71 -2.45
N HIS A 107 5.60 7.89 -2.65
CA HIS A 107 6.10 8.86 -3.61
C HIS A 107 7.50 9.36 -3.22
N ALA A 108 7.73 9.65 -1.94
CA ALA A 108 9.02 10.08 -1.42
C ALA A 108 10.13 9.02 -1.62
N LEU A 109 9.81 7.74 -1.39
CA LEU A 109 10.73 6.60 -1.64
C LEU A 109 11.06 6.43 -3.12
N ARG A 110 10.06 6.53 -4.00
CA ARG A 110 10.29 6.42 -5.44
C ARG A 110 11.14 7.57 -5.98
N GLN A 111 10.97 8.77 -5.42
CA GLN A 111 11.81 9.94 -5.73
C GLN A 111 13.27 9.78 -5.27
N SER A 112 13.55 9.00 -4.24
CA SER A 112 14.92 8.64 -3.85
C SER A 112 15.51 7.44 -4.60
N GLY A 113 14.75 6.87 -5.55
CA GLY A 113 15.22 5.76 -6.39
C GLY A 113 14.89 4.36 -5.83
N SER A 114 14.16 4.24 -4.72
CA SER A 114 13.72 2.95 -4.19
C SER A 114 12.69 2.32 -5.15
N ARG A 115 13.05 1.20 -5.78
CA ARG A 115 12.21 0.54 -6.81
C ARG A 115 11.34 -0.58 -6.25
N ASP A 116 11.81 -1.25 -5.20
CA ASP A 116 11.15 -2.43 -4.62
C ASP A 116 10.27 -2.05 -3.43
N CYS A 117 9.44 -1.01 -3.61
CA CYS A 117 8.54 -0.51 -2.61
C CYS A 117 7.08 -0.38 -3.11
N TRP A 118 6.12 -0.66 -2.23
CA TRP A 118 4.70 -0.58 -2.57
C TRP A 118 3.84 -0.06 -1.41
N CYS A 119 2.81 0.71 -1.73
CA CYS A 119 1.71 1.03 -0.83
C CYS A 119 0.55 0.07 -1.08
N LEU A 120 0.25 -0.78 -0.09
CA LEU A 120 -0.87 -1.72 -0.14
C LEU A 120 -2.08 -1.14 0.59
N ASP A 121 -3.22 -1.01 -0.10
CA ASP A 121 -4.51 -0.68 0.51
C ASP A 121 -5.02 -1.92 1.26
N CYS A 122 -4.95 -1.87 2.60
CA CYS A 122 -5.37 -2.97 3.46
C CYS A 122 -6.83 -2.82 3.91
N ASP A 123 -7.57 -1.79 3.47
CA ASP A 123 -9.00 -1.64 3.76
C ASP A 123 -9.85 -2.30 2.67
N ALA A 124 -9.78 -3.64 2.60
CA ALA A 124 -10.52 -4.45 1.63
C ALA A 124 -12.06 -4.30 1.73
N ALA A 125 -12.61 -3.88 2.88
CA ALA A 125 -14.04 -3.66 3.05
C ALA A 125 -14.52 -2.32 2.46
N SER A 126 -13.63 -1.35 2.36
CA SER A 126 -13.95 -0.01 1.86
C SER A 126 -12.82 0.52 0.97
N PRO A 127 -12.49 -0.20 -0.12
CA PRO A 127 -11.34 0.14 -0.96
C PRO A 127 -11.45 1.58 -1.48
N THR A 128 -10.31 2.24 -1.64
CA THR A 128 -10.24 3.57 -2.28
C THR A 128 -9.59 3.44 -3.66
N PRO A 129 -10.34 2.96 -4.67
CA PRO A 129 -9.77 2.74 -6.01
C PRO A 129 -9.43 4.06 -6.71
N ASN A 130 -8.48 4.01 -7.64
CA ASN A 130 -8.02 5.22 -8.36
C ASN A 130 -9.15 5.91 -9.12
N TRP A 131 -10.05 5.15 -9.77
CA TRP A 131 -11.21 5.73 -10.47
C TRP A 131 -12.08 6.59 -9.56
N TYR A 132 -12.18 6.26 -8.26
CA TYR A 132 -12.96 7.04 -7.30
C TYR A 132 -12.30 8.41 -7.06
N VAL A 133 -10.98 8.43 -6.97
CA VAL A 133 -10.19 9.67 -6.83
C VAL A 133 -10.32 10.52 -8.10
N ASP A 134 -10.12 9.91 -9.27
CA ASP A 134 -10.17 10.59 -10.57
C ASP A 134 -11.55 11.22 -10.82
N MET A 135 -12.62 10.48 -10.55
CA MET A 135 -13.99 11.01 -10.66
C MET A 135 -14.27 12.15 -9.69
N THR A 136 -13.72 12.09 -8.48
CA THR A 136 -13.87 13.17 -7.48
C THR A 136 -13.19 14.44 -7.97
N GLN A 137 -11.98 14.33 -8.53
CA GLN A 137 -11.25 15.46 -9.10
C GLN A 137 -11.91 16.02 -10.37
N ALA A 138 -12.57 15.17 -11.16
CA ALA A 138 -13.35 15.57 -12.33
C ALA A 138 -14.73 16.18 -12.01
N GLY A 139 -15.00 16.54 -10.75
CA GLY A 139 -16.27 17.15 -10.32
C GLY A 139 -17.45 16.18 -10.18
N ALA A 140 -17.23 14.87 -10.30
CA ALA A 140 -18.26 13.84 -10.19
C ALA A 140 -18.30 13.16 -8.80
N ALA A 141 -17.95 13.90 -7.73
CA ALA A 141 -17.76 13.38 -6.38
C ALA A 141 -18.97 12.61 -5.82
N LEU A 142 -20.19 13.09 -6.04
CA LEU A 142 -21.42 12.42 -5.56
C LEU A 142 -21.62 11.05 -6.22
N ARG A 143 -21.43 10.98 -7.55
CA ARG A 143 -21.53 9.73 -8.32
C ARG A 143 -20.41 8.75 -7.94
N ALA A 144 -19.19 9.26 -7.78
CA ALA A 144 -18.05 8.47 -7.34
C ALA A 144 -18.34 7.83 -5.97
N LYS A 145 -18.89 8.62 -5.04
CA LYS A 145 -19.28 8.17 -3.70
C LYS A 145 -20.34 7.09 -3.76
N ASP A 146 -21.41 7.27 -4.53
CA ASP A 146 -22.48 6.27 -4.70
C ASP A 146 -21.92 4.93 -5.23
N LEU A 147 -21.09 4.97 -6.28
CA LEU A 147 -20.46 3.77 -6.84
C LEU A 147 -19.53 3.08 -5.84
N ARG A 148 -18.77 3.85 -5.05
CA ARG A 148 -17.87 3.31 -4.03
C ARG A 148 -18.65 2.69 -2.88
N ASP A 149 -19.70 3.35 -2.43
CA ASP A 149 -20.52 2.87 -1.32
C ASP A 149 -21.20 1.52 -1.67
N LYS A 150 -21.59 1.31 -2.94
CA LYS A 150 -22.10 0.03 -3.45
C LYS A 150 -21.06 -1.10 -3.48
N GLN A 151 -19.77 -0.78 -3.50
CA GLN A 151 -18.69 -1.78 -3.49
C GLN A 151 -18.25 -2.16 -2.08
N LYS A 152 -18.70 -1.44 -1.05
CA LYS A 152 -18.38 -1.76 0.33
C LYS A 152 -18.95 -3.11 0.71
N ARG A 153 -18.17 -3.88 1.46
CA ARG A 153 -18.58 -5.19 1.98
C ARG A 153 -18.37 -5.23 3.48
N PRO A 154 -19.19 -5.96 4.25
CA PRO A 154 -18.87 -6.25 5.63
C PRO A 154 -17.51 -6.95 5.72
N TRP A 155 -16.65 -6.48 6.62
CA TRP A 155 -15.39 -7.16 6.90
C TRP A 155 -15.67 -8.55 7.46
N ASN A 156 -14.96 -9.56 6.97
CA ASN A 156 -15.06 -10.94 7.45
C ASN A 156 -13.67 -11.55 7.65
N ARG A 157 -13.62 -12.75 8.25
CA ARG A 157 -12.37 -13.46 8.55
C ARG A 157 -11.58 -13.86 7.30
N GLU A 158 -12.25 -14.20 6.21
CA GLU A 158 -11.58 -14.56 4.95
C GLU A 158 -10.83 -13.36 4.37
N MET A 159 -11.45 -12.18 4.39
CA MET A 159 -10.83 -10.92 3.97
C MET A 159 -9.63 -10.58 4.85
N GLU A 160 -9.76 -10.73 6.18
CA GLU A 160 -8.66 -10.54 7.13
C GLU A 160 -7.45 -11.42 6.78
N LEU A 161 -7.67 -12.72 6.63
CA LEU A 161 -6.62 -13.70 6.33
C LEU A 161 -6.00 -13.43 4.95
N ALA A 162 -6.82 -13.06 3.97
CA ALA A 162 -6.34 -12.72 2.63
C ALA A 162 -5.43 -11.48 2.64
N VAL A 163 -5.79 -10.43 3.37
CA VAL A 163 -4.94 -9.22 3.46
C VAL A 163 -3.63 -9.53 4.22
N ALA A 164 -3.70 -10.32 5.29
CA ALA A 164 -2.48 -10.75 6.01
C ALA A 164 -1.56 -11.58 5.10
N GLU A 165 -2.13 -12.48 4.29
CA GLU A 165 -1.37 -13.26 3.32
C GLU A 165 -0.77 -12.41 2.20
N GLN A 166 -1.48 -11.36 1.75
CA GLN A 166 -0.95 -10.40 0.80
C GLN A 166 0.26 -9.65 1.35
N LEU A 167 0.22 -9.24 2.62
CA LEU A 167 1.37 -8.62 3.29
C LEU A 167 2.55 -9.59 3.36
N ARG A 168 2.33 -10.84 3.80
CA ARG A 168 3.38 -11.88 3.81
C ARG A 168 3.99 -12.13 2.43
N SER A 169 3.14 -12.24 1.40
CA SER A 169 3.59 -12.41 0.02
C SER A 169 4.45 -11.24 -0.45
N CYS A 170 4.06 -10.01 -0.12
CA CYS A 170 4.83 -8.83 -0.48
C CYS A 170 6.23 -8.82 0.16
N ARG A 171 6.38 -9.31 1.41
CA ARG A 171 7.69 -9.40 2.09
C ARG A 171 8.68 -10.32 1.37
N GLY A 172 8.20 -11.30 0.61
CA GLY A 172 9.06 -12.18 -0.19
C GLY A 172 9.52 -11.56 -1.51
N MET A 173 8.98 -10.40 -1.89
CA MET A 173 9.21 -9.81 -3.22
C MET A 173 9.61 -8.33 -3.20
N LEU A 174 9.44 -7.64 -2.08
CA LEU A 174 9.66 -6.21 -1.95
C LEU A 174 10.56 -5.95 -0.75
N GLN A 175 11.39 -4.91 -0.84
CA GLN A 175 12.19 -4.46 0.31
C GLN A 175 11.31 -3.78 1.35
N LEU A 176 10.28 -3.06 0.91
CA LEU A 176 9.42 -2.28 1.79
C LEU A 176 7.96 -2.24 1.33
N VAL A 177 7.05 -2.43 2.27
CA VAL A 177 5.60 -2.28 2.09
C VAL A 177 5.09 -1.21 3.04
N ILE A 178 4.43 -0.19 2.50
CA ILE A 178 3.63 0.76 3.27
C ILE A 178 2.20 0.22 3.32
N ALA A 179 1.75 -0.25 4.47
CA ALA A 179 0.39 -0.76 4.65
C ALA A 179 -0.54 0.38 5.09
N ASP A 180 -1.49 0.77 4.22
CA ASP A 180 -2.59 1.68 4.58
C ASP A 180 -3.68 0.88 5.30
N LEU A 181 -3.65 0.91 6.64
CA LEU A 181 -4.47 0.04 7.48
C LEU A 181 -5.87 0.62 7.71
N PRO A 182 -6.87 -0.26 7.90
CA PRO A 182 -8.24 0.18 8.19
C PRO A 182 -8.30 0.97 9.50
N GLY A 183 -9.11 2.03 9.52
CA GLY A 183 -9.27 2.89 10.70
C GLY A 183 -10.11 2.31 11.84
N GLY A 184 -10.50 1.04 11.76
CA GLY A 184 -11.38 0.37 12.71
C GLY A 184 -12.88 0.65 12.49
N ARG A 185 -13.70 0.25 13.47
CA ARG A 185 -15.15 0.45 13.49
C ARG A 185 -15.50 1.63 14.39
N HIS A 186 -15.99 2.70 13.78
CA HIS A 186 -16.43 3.93 14.46
C HIS A 186 -17.95 4.15 14.34
N THR A 187 -18.66 3.12 13.87
CA THR A 187 -20.13 3.09 13.81
C THR A 187 -20.65 2.38 15.06
N GLY A 188 -21.18 3.15 16.01
CA GLY A 188 -21.69 2.70 17.31
C GLY A 188 -21.17 3.55 18.48
N ASP A 189 -21.59 3.24 19.69
CA ASP A 189 -21.25 4.01 20.91
C ASP A 189 -19.79 3.80 21.34
N VAL A 190 -19.23 2.62 21.07
CA VAL A 190 -17.84 2.28 21.39
C VAL A 190 -17.00 2.22 20.12
N LYS A 191 -16.03 3.11 20.00
CA LYS A 191 -15.04 3.09 18.92
C LYS A 191 -14.08 1.92 19.12
N GLN A 192 -13.98 1.06 18.10
CA GLN A 192 -13.05 -0.06 18.07
C GLN A 192 -11.98 0.19 17.01
N ARG A 193 -10.74 0.43 17.44
CA ARG A 193 -9.63 0.70 16.51
C ARG A 193 -9.10 -0.58 15.87
N ILE A 194 -9.00 -1.63 16.68
CA ILE A 194 -8.75 -3.00 16.23
C ILE A 194 -9.97 -3.84 16.65
N PRO A 195 -11.00 -3.92 15.79
CA PRO A 195 -12.15 -4.79 16.06
C PRO A 195 -11.72 -6.24 16.27
N GLU A 196 -12.57 -7.01 16.97
CA GLU A 196 -12.33 -8.43 17.22
C GLU A 196 -12.00 -9.19 15.93
N ASN A 197 -10.99 -10.06 15.99
CA ASN A 197 -10.45 -10.82 14.86
C ASN A 197 -9.84 -9.98 13.72
N ARG A 198 -9.54 -8.69 13.95
CA ARG A 198 -8.80 -7.84 13.00
C ARG A 198 -7.35 -7.55 13.40
N ASP A 199 -6.83 -8.34 14.34
CA ASP A 199 -5.46 -8.25 14.82
C ASP A 199 -4.48 -9.05 13.94
N VAL A 200 -4.97 -9.93 13.07
CA VAL A 200 -4.12 -10.78 12.22
C VAL A 200 -3.32 -9.91 11.25
N ILE A 201 -3.95 -8.95 10.56
CA ILE A 201 -3.23 -8.00 9.69
C ILE A 201 -2.24 -7.14 10.49
N MET A 202 -2.57 -6.80 11.74
CA MET A 202 -1.73 -5.93 12.58
C MET A 202 -0.44 -6.65 12.99
N ARG A 203 -0.49 -7.98 13.17
CA ARG A 203 0.68 -8.79 13.52
C ARG A 203 1.73 -8.87 12.40
N GLU A 204 1.30 -8.71 11.14
CA GLU A 204 2.18 -8.71 9.95
C GLU A 204 3.00 -7.41 9.81
N VAL A 205 2.69 -6.40 10.62
CA VAL A 205 3.35 -5.09 10.58
C VAL A 205 4.56 -5.07 11.52
N ASP A 206 5.71 -4.70 10.98
CA ASP A 206 6.95 -4.61 11.76
C ASP A 206 7.02 -3.31 12.56
N ARG A 207 6.51 -2.21 11.99
CA ARG A 207 6.58 -0.85 12.56
C ARG A 207 5.32 -0.05 12.29
N PHE A 208 4.85 0.71 13.28
CA PHE A 208 3.66 1.55 13.15
C PHE A 208 3.99 3.04 13.14
N ILE A 209 3.33 3.75 12.23
CA ILE A 209 3.18 5.20 12.25
C ILE A 209 1.72 5.48 12.63
N VAL A 210 1.52 6.15 13.78
CA VAL A 210 0.19 6.49 14.30
C VAL A 210 -0.17 7.92 13.91
N LEU A 211 -1.30 8.09 13.24
CA LEU A 211 -1.80 9.39 12.79
C LEU A 211 -3.06 9.80 13.56
N GLY A 212 -2.96 10.85 14.37
CA GLY A 212 -4.09 11.48 15.06
C GLY A 212 -4.46 12.82 14.44
N ARG A 213 -5.68 13.31 14.69
CA ARG A 213 -6.06 14.68 14.30
C ARG A 213 -5.54 15.69 15.33
N GLU A 214 -5.10 16.84 14.87
CA GLU A 214 -4.75 17.95 15.76
C GLU A 214 -6.00 18.40 16.54
N GLY A 215 -5.81 18.70 17.83
CA GLY A 215 -6.90 18.96 18.77
C GLY A 215 -7.62 17.71 19.30
N ALA A 216 -7.23 16.51 18.88
CA ALA A 216 -7.79 15.23 19.33
C ALA A 216 -6.69 14.27 19.84
N PRO A 217 -5.96 14.62 20.93
CA PRO A 217 -4.86 13.82 21.46
C PRO A 217 -5.27 12.41 21.90
N GLU A 218 -6.54 12.22 22.27
CA GLU A 218 -7.12 10.92 22.64
C GLU A 218 -7.13 9.91 21.48
N VAL A 219 -6.95 10.37 20.24
CA VAL A 219 -6.83 9.49 19.07
C VAL A 219 -5.52 8.70 19.11
N ILE A 220 -4.39 9.39 19.29
CA ILE A 220 -3.06 8.75 19.35
C ILE A 220 -2.98 7.86 20.59
N GLU A 221 -3.38 8.40 21.74
CA GLU A 221 -3.43 7.65 23.01
C GLU A 221 -4.27 6.38 22.87
N GLY A 222 -5.43 6.51 22.22
CA GLY A 222 -6.32 5.39 22.03
C GLY A 222 -5.80 4.32 21.07
N TRP A 223 -5.04 4.70 20.03
CA TRP A 223 -4.32 3.73 19.19
C TRP A 223 -3.18 3.05 19.94
N ARG A 224 -2.44 3.80 20.76
CA ARG A 224 -1.36 3.24 21.58
C ARG A 224 -1.89 2.17 22.54
N ARG A 225 -2.95 2.47 23.29
CA ARG A 225 -3.59 1.51 24.20
C ARG A 225 -4.15 0.30 23.46
N GLU A 226 -4.70 0.49 22.28
CA GLU A 226 -5.23 -0.64 21.51
C GLU A 226 -4.09 -1.55 21.06
N LEU A 227 -3.03 -1.00 20.46
CA LEU A 227 -1.85 -1.78 20.08
C LEU A 227 -1.20 -2.47 21.29
N GLU A 228 -1.18 -1.81 22.46
CA GLU A 228 -0.68 -2.39 23.71
C GLU A 228 -1.46 -3.64 24.13
N LYS A 229 -2.80 -3.63 24.07
CA LYS A 229 -3.63 -4.81 24.35
C LYS A 229 -3.28 -6.01 23.46
N HIS A 230 -2.75 -5.77 22.28
CA HIS A 230 -2.33 -6.79 21.33
C HIS A 230 -0.82 -7.09 21.38
N GLY A 231 -0.06 -6.46 22.30
CA GLY A 231 1.39 -6.65 22.41
C GLY A 231 2.18 -6.06 21.23
N LEU A 232 1.68 -4.96 20.64
CA LEU A 232 2.23 -4.32 19.44
C LEU A 232 2.69 -2.86 19.68
N ALA A 233 2.56 -2.35 20.91
CA ALA A 233 2.88 -0.96 21.22
C ALA A 233 4.37 -0.62 21.08
N ASP A 234 5.26 -1.59 21.30
CA ASP A 234 6.71 -1.48 21.12
C ASP A 234 7.12 -1.28 19.65
N ARG A 235 6.23 -1.61 18.72
CA ARG A 235 6.44 -1.40 17.27
C ARG A 235 6.09 0.02 16.82
N ILE A 236 5.54 0.88 17.69
CA ILE A 236 5.24 2.27 17.34
C ILE A 236 6.55 3.06 17.25
N VAL A 237 6.84 3.61 16.08
CA VAL A 237 8.07 4.39 15.83
C VAL A 237 7.79 5.86 15.58
N ALA A 238 6.57 6.22 15.19
CA ALA A 238 6.21 7.60 15.00
C ALA A 238 4.75 7.92 15.34
N GLU A 239 4.52 9.14 15.81
CA GLU A 239 3.20 9.69 16.13
C GLU A 239 3.06 11.07 15.48
N LEU A 240 2.14 11.20 14.53
CA LEU A 240 1.93 12.43 13.77
C LEU A 240 0.55 13.03 14.08
N ARG A 241 0.51 14.35 14.25
CA ARG A 241 -0.73 15.13 14.34
C ARG A 241 -1.07 15.72 12.97
N SER A 242 -2.13 15.22 12.35
CA SER A 242 -2.70 15.74 11.11
C SER A 242 -3.52 16.99 11.41
N ALA A 243 -3.13 18.10 10.82
CA ALA A 243 -3.82 19.39 10.89
C ALA A 243 -4.21 19.87 9.50
N GLU A 244 -5.14 20.83 9.44
CA GLU A 244 -5.47 21.61 8.23
C GLU A 244 -5.46 20.79 6.93
N PRO A 245 -6.42 19.87 6.72
CA PRO A 245 -6.37 18.93 5.60
C PRO A 245 -6.29 19.61 4.22
N GLY A 246 -6.90 20.79 4.06
CA GLY A 246 -6.87 21.55 2.81
C GLY A 246 -5.68 22.51 2.63
N ALA A 247 -4.75 22.59 3.60
CA ALA A 247 -3.55 23.41 3.46
C ALA A 247 -2.51 22.76 2.53
N ALA A 248 -1.42 23.48 2.23
CA ALA A 248 -0.29 22.88 1.53
C ALA A 248 0.35 21.76 2.37
N PHE A 249 1.00 20.81 1.69
CA PHE A 249 1.76 19.76 2.35
C PHE A 249 2.92 20.35 3.13
N SER A 250 2.94 20.11 4.45
CA SER A 250 4.06 20.44 5.32
C SER A 250 4.21 19.36 6.38
N LEU A 251 5.45 19.13 6.79
CA LEU A 251 5.81 18.16 7.82
C LEU A 251 6.87 18.81 8.71
N ALA A 252 6.53 18.93 10.00
CA ALA A 252 7.45 19.36 11.04
C ALA A 252 7.64 18.19 12.02
N LEU A 253 8.85 17.65 12.06
CA LEU A 253 9.25 16.60 12.98
C LEU A 253 9.94 17.24 14.20
N ASP A 254 9.71 16.67 15.37
CA ASP A 254 10.46 17.01 16.58
C ASP A 254 11.94 16.64 16.37
N ALA A 255 12.87 17.47 16.84
CA ALA A 255 14.30 17.28 16.59
C ALA A 255 14.86 15.97 17.17
N GLU A 256 14.28 15.49 18.27
CA GLU A 256 14.72 14.26 18.93
C GLU A 256 13.54 13.32 19.23
N PRO A 257 13.65 12.03 18.89
CA PRO A 257 12.67 11.03 19.29
C PRO A 257 12.57 10.92 20.81
N ARG A 258 11.34 10.84 21.34
CA ARG A 258 11.11 10.64 22.78
C ARG A 258 10.80 9.18 23.05
N GLY A 259 11.68 8.49 23.78
CA GLY A 259 11.55 7.05 24.02
C GLY A 259 11.57 6.23 22.73
N GLY A 260 12.36 6.65 21.73
CA GLY A 260 12.43 6.01 20.42
C GLY A 260 11.28 6.36 19.45
N VAL A 261 10.26 7.09 19.91
CA VAL A 261 9.12 7.51 19.08
C VAL A 261 9.34 8.91 18.54
N LEU A 262 9.40 9.03 17.21
CA LEU A 262 9.48 10.32 16.53
C LEU A 262 8.10 10.97 16.50
N ARG A 263 8.02 12.24 16.88
CA ARG A 263 6.76 12.98 16.93
C ARG A 263 6.77 14.12 15.93
N GLY A 264 5.60 14.52 15.46
CA GLY A 264 5.51 15.63 14.54
C GLY A 264 4.10 16.10 14.23
N ARG A 265 4.04 17.11 13.38
CA ARG A 265 2.82 17.70 12.83
C ARG A 265 2.89 17.64 11.30
N VAL A 266 1.78 17.25 10.69
CA VAL A 266 1.63 17.15 9.24
C VAL A 266 0.38 17.88 8.77
N THR A 267 0.48 18.63 7.68
CA THR A 267 -0.65 19.38 7.09
C THR A 267 -0.96 18.91 5.68
N GLY A 268 -2.15 19.26 5.19
CA GLY A 268 -2.51 19.07 3.79
C GLY A 268 -2.92 17.65 3.40
N LEU A 269 -3.17 16.75 4.36
CA LEU A 269 -3.53 15.35 4.12
C LEU A 269 -4.97 15.15 3.60
N ASP A 270 -5.35 15.89 2.56
CA ASP A 270 -6.60 15.74 1.83
C ASP A 270 -6.38 15.14 0.44
N ARG A 271 -7.36 14.37 -0.04
CA ARG A 271 -7.30 13.68 -1.35
C ARG A 271 -7.38 14.67 -2.52
N GLY A 272 -7.99 15.84 -2.32
CA GLY A 272 -8.07 16.93 -3.28
C GLY A 272 -6.74 17.65 -3.51
N ASN A 273 -5.79 17.56 -2.57
CA ASN A 273 -4.46 18.18 -2.70
C ASN A 273 -3.51 17.42 -3.64
N ALA A 274 -3.94 16.31 -4.26
CA ALA A 274 -3.12 15.52 -5.15
C ALA A 274 -2.58 16.32 -6.37
N SER A 275 -3.26 17.40 -6.79
CA SER A 275 -2.83 18.28 -7.87
C SER A 275 -1.81 19.35 -7.44
N ALA A 276 -1.73 19.68 -6.14
CA ALA A 276 -0.86 20.74 -5.64
C ALA A 276 0.62 20.36 -5.64
N GLY A 277 0.94 19.06 -5.70
CA GLY A 277 2.30 18.55 -5.64
C GLY A 277 2.93 18.69 -4.25
N ALA A 278 3.75 17.71 -3.87
CA ALA A 278 4.52 17.77 -2.63
C ALA A 278 5.82 18.55 -2.85
N SER A 279 6.17 19.47 -1.94
CA SER A 279 7.45 20.19 -2.01
C SER A 279 8.64 19.25 -1.75
N ALA A 280 9.83 19.63 -2.24
CA ALA A 280 11.06 18.85 -2.00
C ALA A 280 11.38 18.72 -0.51
N GLU A 281 11.10 19.77 0.29
CA GLU A 281 11.28 19.79 1.74
C GLU A 281 10.35 18.81 2.43
N PHE A 282 9.07 18.78 2.04
CA PHE A 282 8.10 17.84 2.57
C PHE A 282 8.51 16.39 2.28
N LEU A 283 8.94 16.11 1.04
CA LEU A 283 9.42 14.78 0.66
C LEU A 283 10.70 14.40 1.38
N ALA A 284 11.60 15.35 1.66
CA ALA A 284 12.79 15.11 2.46
C ALA A 284 12.42 14.73 3.90
N GLY A 285 11.47 15.43 4.53
CA GLY A 285 10.96 15.09 5.86
C GLY A 285 10.29 13.71 5.90
N LEU A 286 9.54 13.32 4.86
CA LEU A 286 8.96 11.97 4.78
C LEU A 286 10.04 10.90 4.66
N ARG A 287 11.13 11.15 3.93
CA ARG A 287 12.27 10.21 3.87
C ARG A 287 12.96 10.08 5.23
N GLU A 288 13.09 11.17 5.98
CA GLU A 288 13.62 11.13 7.34
C GLU A 288 12.74 10.31 8.28
N LEU A 289 11.42 10.54 8.24
CA LEU A 289 10.43 9.75 8.98
C LEU A 289 10.54 8.26 8.64
N LEU A 290 10.63 7.92 7.36
CA LEU A 290 10.72 6.54 6.90
C LEU A 290 12.05 5.90 7.32
N ARG A 291 13.17 6.63 7.23
CA ARG A 291 14.47 6.17 7.73
C ARG A 291 14.44 5.88 9.22
N HIS A 292 13.80 6.74 10.01
CA HIS A 292 13.57 6.49 11.44
C HIS A 292 12.74 5.21 11.67
N ALA A 293 11.76 4.95 10.80
CA ALA A 293 10.97 3.72 10.82
C ALA A 293 11.72 2.47 10.31
N GLY A 294 13.00 2.61 9.91
CA GLY A 294 13.83 1.52 9.41
C GLY A 294 13.78 1.28 7.90
N ALA A 295 13.10 2.16 7.14
CA ALA A 295 13.17 2.12 5.68
C ALA A 295 14.58 2.50 5.22
N VAL A 296 15.15 1.69 4.32
CA VAL A 296 16.48 1.89 3.72
C VAL A 296 16.51 3.13 2.83
#